data_AF-A0A938NPM8-F1
#
_entry.id   AF-A0A938NPM8-F1
#
_cell.length_a   1.000
_cell.length_b   1.000
_cell.length_c   1.000
_cell.angle_alpha   90.00
_cell.angle_beta   90.00
_cell.angle_gamma   90.00
#
_symmetry.space_group_name_H-M   'P 1'
#
loop_
_entity.id
_entity.type
_entity.pdbx_description
1 polymer ?
#
loop_
_entity_poly.entity_id
_entity_poly.type
_entity_poly.pdbx_seq_one_letter_code
_entity_poly.pdbx_strand_id
1 'polypeptide(L)'
;MKVTDPEKLALLYERFKDVCLVEKEVWKEIFLPRDVGQGMVLTRVQDRYDVVIEDDAIETTIEANIPLGGKALAAAIQQYRDSISFVKKA
;
A
#
# COMPACT_ATOMS: atom_id res chain seq x y z
N MET A 1 -9.39 8.63 6.45
CA MET A 1 -8.39 9.42 7.23
C MET A 1 -7.01 9.20 6.63
N LYS A 2 -6.28 10.25 6.25
CA LYS A 2 -4.91 10.13 5.70
C LYS A 2 -3.97 9.62 6.80
N VAL A 3 -3.15 8.63 6.47
CA VAL A 3 -2.15 8.09 7.39
C VAL A 3 -0.91 8.96 7.31
N THR A 4 -0.48 9.50 8.45
CA THR A 4 0.73 10.33 8.57
C THR A 4 1.76 9.71 9.52
N ASP A 5 1.40 8.60 10.17
CA ASP A 5 2.26 7.90 11.11
C ASP A 5 3.38 7.17 10.36
N PRO A 6 4.66 7.43 10.66
CA PRO A 6 5.79 6.92 9.89
C PRO A 6 5.96 5.40 10.00
N GLU A 7 5.70 4.81 11.16
CA GLU A 7 5.78 3.36 11.37
C GLU A 7 4.70 2.65 10.54
N LYS A 8 3.49 3.20 10.57
CA LYS A 8 2.36 2.70 9.79
C LYS A 8 2.56 2.90 8.30
N LEU A 9 3.12 4.04 7.87
CA LEU A 9 3.45 4.28 6.47
C LEU A 9 4.46 3.25 5.95
N ALA A 10 5.51 2.93 6.71
CA ALA A 10 6.47 1.90 6.32
C ALA A 10 5.78 0.55 6.05
N LEU A 11 4.89 0.12 6.96
CA LEU A 11 4.10 -1.09 6.78
C LEU A 11 3.18 -1.03 5.55
N LEU A 12 2.54 0.13 5.30
CA LEU A 12 1.67 0.31 4.14
C LEU A 12 2.45 0.28 2.84
N TYR A 13 3.65 0.86 2.77
CA TYR A 13 4.52 0.75 1.60
C TYR A 13 4.95 -0.69 1.31
N GLU A 14 5.28 -1.46 2.35
CA GLU A 14 5.61 -2.87 2.17
C GLU A 14 4.42 -3.69 1.67
N ARG A 15 3.24 -3.45 2.24
CA ARG A 15 2.00 -4.10 1.80
C ARG A 15 1.59 -3.67 0.40
N PHE A 16 1.73 -2.40 0.08
CA PHE A 16 1.48 -1.84 -1.24
C PHE A 16 2.31 -2.56 -2.30
N LYS A 17 3.62 -2.72 -2.05
CA LYS A 17 4.50 -3.49 -2.92
C LYS A 17 4.03 -4.94 -3.08
N ASP A 18 3.63 -5.60 -2.00
CA ASP A 18 3.15 -6.99 -2.04
C ASP A 18 1.86 -7.13 -2.84
N VAL A 19 0.86 -6.29 -2.57
CA VAL A 19 -0.43 -6.26 -3.29
C VAL A 19 -0.22 -5.92 -4.76
N CYS A 20 0.65 -4.95 -5.10
CA CYS A 20 1.01 -4.68 -6.48
C CYS A 20 1.54 -5.91 -7.22
N LEU A 21 2.32 -6.78 -6.56
CA LEU A 21 2.89 -7.98 -7.18
C LEU A 21 1.90 -9.14 -7.27
N VAL A 22 1.01 -9.27 -6.29
CA VAL A 22 0.04 -10.38 -6.20
C VAL A 22 -1.25 -10.06 -6.96
N GLU A 23 -1.79 -8.86 -6.77
CA GLU A 23 -3.09 -8.40 -7.28
C GLU A 23 -2.91 -7.18 -8.18
N LYS A 24 -2.41 -7.43 -9.39
CA LYS A 24 -2.05 -6.40 -10.39
C LYS A 24 -3.20 -5.47 -10.81
N GLU A 25 -4.45 -5.83 -10.52
CA GLU A 25 -5.64 -5.04 -10.85
C GLU A 25 -6.22 -4.27 -9.66
N VAL A 26 -5.81 -4.61 -8.42
CA VAL A 26 -6.44 -4.08 -7.18
C VAL A 26 -5.42 -3.40 -6.27
N TRP A 27 -4.25 -3.07 -6.80
CA TRP A 27 -3.13 -2.51 -6.05
C TRP A 27 -3.40 -1.13 -5.41
N LYS A 28 -4.43 -0.43 -5.88
CA LYS A 28 -4.92 0.83 -5.29
C LYS A 28 -5.61 0.63 -3.94
N GLU A 29 -5.88 -0.61 -3.55
CA GLU A 29 -6.59 -0.92 -2.31
C GLU A 29 -5.80 -1.95 -1.50
N ILE A 30 -5.28 -1.53 -0.36
CA ILE A 30 -4.44 -2.38 0.50
C ILE A 30 -5.16 -2.70 1.79
N PHE A 31 -5.06 -3.97 2.20
CA PHE A 31 -5.66 -4.47 3.43
C PHE A 31 -4.55 -4.74 4.45
N LEU A 32 -4.58 -4.01 5.57
CA LEU A 32 -3.68 -4.25 6.69
C LEU A 32 -4.41 -5.06 7.76
N PRO A 33 -3.92 -6.25 8.14
CA PRO A 33 -4.43 -6.92 9.32
C PRO A 33 -4.12 -6.04 10.54
N ARG A 34 -5.13 -5.75 11.38
CA ARG A 34 -4.88 -5.15 12.69
C ARG A 34 -4.12 -6.17 13.53
N ASP A 35 -2.96 -5.76 14.03
CA ASP A 35 -2.10 -6.63 14.84
C ASP A 35 -2.90 -7.23 15.99
N VAL A 36 -2.83 -8.55 16.11
CA VAL A 36 -3.60 -9.34 17.05
C VAL A 36 -2.88 -9.27 18.40
N GLY A 37 -3.01 -8.13 19.07
CA GLY A 37 -2.61 -7.99 20.46
C GLY A 37 -3.22 -9.14 21.27
N GLN A 38 -2.34 -9.90 21.93
CA GLN A 38 -2.61 -11.09 22.74
C GLN A 38 -4.01 -11.14 23.35
N GLY A 39 -4.83 -12.10 22.90
CA GLY A 39 -6.11 -12.38 23.54
C GLY A 39 -7.23 -12.49 22.53
N MET A 40 -7.42 -13.71 22.03
CA MET A 40 -8.63 -14.25 21.43
C MET A 40 -9.77 -13.24 21.17
N VAL A 41 -9.71 -12.54 20.04
CA VAL A 41 -10.90 -11.95 19.41
C VAL A 41 -10.82 -12.19 17.90
N LEU A 42 -11.59 -13.18 17.44
CA LEU A 42 -11.87 -13.50 16.04
C LEU A 42 -12.70 -12.39 15.37
N THR A 43 -12.20 -11.16 15.32
CA THR A 43 -12.77 -10.14 14.45
C THR A 43 -11.87 -10.03 13.24
N ARG A 44 -12.34 -10.56 12.09
CA ARG A 44 -11.72 -10.40 10.76
C ARG A 44 -11.75 -8.93 10.30
N VAL A 45 -11.37 -8.00 11.15
CA VAL A 45 -11.39 -6.57 10.85
C VAL A 45 -10.01 -6.23 10.30
N GLN A 46 -9.92 -6.32 8.97
CA GLN A 46 -8.80 -5.73 8.23
C GLN A 46 -9.11 -4.25 8.03
N ASP A 47 -8.12 -3.40 8.28
CA ASP A 47 -8.24 -2.00 7.89
C ASP A 47 -7.94 -1.89 6.40
N ARG A 48 -8.88 -1.33 5.62
CA ARG A 48 -8.69 -1.03 4.19
C ARG A 48 -8.09 0.37 4.05
N TYR A 49 -7.11 0.49 3.18
CA TYR A 49 -6.52 1.77 2.80
C TYR A 49 -6.56 1.91 1.29
N ASP A 50 -7.04 3.05 0.83
CA ASP A 50 -6.90 3.45 -0.56
C ASP A 50 -5.54 4.14 -0.74
N VAL A 51 -4.91 3.83 -1.86
CA VAL A 51 -3.67 4.45 -2.31
C VAL A 51 -4.06 5.58 -3.23
N VAL A 52 -3.71 6.79 -2.82
CA VAL A 52 -3.97 8.02 -3.55
C VAL A 52 -2.64 8.49 -4.13
N ILE A 53 -2.58 8.51 -5.45
CA ILE A 53 -1.48 9.07 -6.23
C ILE A 53 -2.07 10.27 -6.98
N GLU A 54 -1.56 11.47 -6.71
CA GLU A 54 -2.09 12.70 -7.32
C GLU A 54 -1.67 12.89 -8.79
N ASP A 55 -0.64 12.14 -9.22
CA ASP A 55 -0.05 12.25 -10.54
C ASP A 55 -0.23 10.94 -11.33
N ASP A 56 -0.92 11.03 -12.46
CA ASP A 56 -1.25 9.90 -13.34
C ASP A 56 0.00 9.28 -14.00
N ALA A 57 1.05 10.08 -14.22
CA ALA A 57 2.31 9.57 -14.76
C ALA A 57 3.06 8.71 -13.72
N ILE A 58 2.96 9.05 -12.43
CA ILE A 58 3.48 8.22 -11.35
C ILE A 58 2.72 6.91 -11.26
N GLU A 59 1.38 6.96 -11.31
CA GLU A 59 0.53 5.77 -11.33
C GLU A 59 0.94 4.83 -12.49
N THR A 60 1.00 5.36 -13.71
CA THR A 60 1.45 4.61 -14.90
C THR A 60 2.85 4.02 -14.71
N THR A 61 3.75 4.76 -14.07
CA THR A 61 5.11 4.30 -13.79
C THR A 61 5.11 3.13 -12.83
N ILE A 62 4.33 3.20 -11.74
CA ILE A 62 4.19 2.11 -10.77
C ILE A 62 3.65 0.87 -11.49
N GLU A 63 2.59 1.01 -12.28
CA GLU A 63 1.98 -0.10 -13.02
C GLU A 63 2.94 -0.73 -14.04
N ALA A 64 3.72 0.08 -14.76
CA ALA A 64 4.75 -0.42 -15.67
C ALA A 64 5.88 -1.18 -14.94
N ASN A 65 6.11 -0.89 -13.66
CA ASN A 65 7.11 -1.56 -12.83
C ASN A 65 6.58 -2.83 -12.14
N ILE A 66 5.26 -3.02 -12.02
CA ILE A 66 4.64 -4.24 -11.51
C ILE A 66 5.16 -5.51 -12.23
N PRO A 67 5.11 -5.62 -13.58
CA PRO A 67 5.59 -6.80 -14.28
C PRO A 67 7.12 -6.98 -14.22
N LEU A 68 7.88 -5.93 -13.89
CA LEU A 68 9.34 -5.98 -13.72
C LEU A 68 9.75 -6.63 -12.38
N GLY A 69 8.80 -6.83 -11.48
CA GLY A 69 8.99 -7.52 -10.21
C GLY A 69 9.34 -6.60 -9.04
N GLY A 70 9.41 -7.19 -7.85
CA GLY A 70 9.41 -6.43 -6.59
C GLY A 70 10.59 -5.48 -6.37
N LYS A 71 11.75 -5.72 -7.02
CA LYS A 71 12.91 -4.82 -6.91
C LYS A 71 12.70 -3.51 -7.66
N ALA A 72 12.23 -3.60 -8.91
CA ALA A 72 11.95 -2.44 -9.74
C ALA A 72 10.79 -1.62 -9.15
N LEU A 73 9.73 -2.31 -8.74
CA LEU A 73 8.60 -1.71 -8.06
C LEU A 73 8.99 -1.01 -6.75
N ALA A 74 9.81 -1.64 -5.89
CA ALA A 74 10.27 -1.01 -4.66
C ALA A 74 11.08 0.27 -4.92
N ALA A 75 11.90 0.29 -5.98
CA ALA A 75 12.64 1.48 -6.38
C ALA A 75 11.71 2.61 -6.83
N ALA A 76 10.71 2.29 -7.67
CA ALA A 76 9.70 3.27 -8.11
C ALA A 76 8.89 3.82 -6.91
N ILE A 77 8.41 2.95 -6.02
CA ILE A 77 7.68 3.36 -4.81
C ILE A 77 8.54 4.29 -3.95
N GLN A 78 9.82 3.97 -3.74
CA GLN A 78 10.71 4.84 -2.97
C GLN A 78 10.94 6.19 -3.64
N GLN A 79 11.12 6.20 -4.96
CA GLN A 79 11.34 7.42 -5.74
C GLN A 79 10.13 8.37 -5.65
N TYR A 80 8.92 7.82 -5.63
CA TYR A 80 7.66 8.59 -5.62
C TYR A 80 6.94 8.57 -4.28
N ARG A 81 7.63 8.19 -3.19
CA ARG A 81 7.02 8.06 -1.86
C ARG A 81 6.31 9.34 -1.41
N ASP A 82 6.85 10.52 -1.77
CA ASP A 82 6.28 11.80 -1.38
C ASP A 82 4.98 12.13 -2.14
N SER A 83 4.74 11.48 -3.27
CA SER A 83 3.53 11.59 -4.09
C SER A 83 2.50 10.49 -3.81
N ILE A 84 2.88 9.45 -3.05
CA ILE A 84 2.01 8.34 -2.67
C ILE A 84 1.45 8.61 -1.28
N SER A 85 0.12 8.67 -1.19
CA SER A 85 -0.59 8.90 0.06
C SER A 85 -1.54 7.76 0.37
N PHE A 86 -1.57 7.30 1.62
CA PHE A 86 -2.51 6.27 2.04
C PHE A 86 -3.67 6.85 2.83
N VAL A 87 -4.89 6.54 2.42
CA VAL A 87 -6.12 6.99 3.06
C VAL A 87 -6.85 5.78 3.62
N LYS A 88 -6.95 5.69 4.94
CA LYS A 88 -7.78 4.68 5.60
C LYS A 88 -9.24 4.88 5.23
N LYS A 89 -9.88 3.85 4.67
CA LYS A 89 -11.35 3.76 4.53
C LYS A 89 -11.98 3.36 5.86
N ALA A 90 -13.09 4.03 6.17
CA ALA A 90 -13.90 3.79 7.36
C ALA A 90 -14.95 2.71 7.08
#